data_AF-A0A812XA01-F1
#
_entry.id   AF-A0A812XA01-F1
#
_cell.length_a   1.000
_cell.length_b   1.000
_cell.length_c   1.000
_cell.angle_alpha   90.00
_cell.angle_beta   90.00
_cell.angle_gamma   90.00
#
_symmetry.space_group_name_H-M   'P 1'
#
loop_
_entity.id
_entity.type
_entity.pdbx_description
1 polymer ?
#
loop_
_entity_poly.entity_id
_entity_poly.type
_entity_poly.pdbx_seq_one_letter_code
_entity_poly.pdbx_strand_id
1 'polypeptide(L)'
;VNGATGGVGLAAVQVARALNCRQIIATGRGSEKLAVVARHGATCCLNLEEEVSLATALKAQTNGRGVDVVFDTIGGEVFDESLRGTAWGARVLVVGFASGKHPSIRANY
;
A
#
# COMPACT_ATOMS: atom_id res chain seq x y z
N VAL A 1 1.61 1.65 -1.47
CA VAL A 1 1.11 1.30 -2.83
C VAL A 1 0.66 -0.15 -2.80
N ASN A 2 -0.65 -0.37 -2.89
CA ASN A 2 -1.20 -1.71 -2.91
C ASN A 2 -1.21 -2.28 -4.32
N GLY A 3 -1.06 -3.60 -4.44
CA GLY A 3 -0.97 -4.27 -5.74
C GLY A 3 0.30 -3.90 -6.53
N ALA A 4 1.39 -3.60 -5.82
CA ALA A 4 2.62 -3.08 -6.43
C ALA A 4 3.30 -4.06 -7.39
N THR A 5 3.03 -5.36 -7.26
CA THR A 5 3.53 -6.40 -8.18
C THR A 5 2.76 -6.47 -9.51
N GLY A 6 1.66 -5.71 -9.65
CA GLY A 6 0.93 -5.54 -10.91
C GLY A 6 1.39 -4.29 -11.69
N GLY A 7 0.95 -4.16 -12.94
CA GLY A 7 1.42 -3.08 -13.84
C GLY A 7 1.12 -1.66 -13.32
N VAL A 8 -0.10 -1.41 -12.85
CA VAL A 8 -0.49 -0.08 -12.33
C VAL A 8 0.24 0.25 -11.03
N GLY A 9 0.37 -0.72 -10.13
CA GLY A 9 1.06 -0.53 -8.86
C GLY A 9 2.56 -0.30 -9.03
N LEU A 10 3.22 -1.02 -9.95
CA LEU A 10 4.63 -0.79 -10.27
C LEU A 10 4.86 0.61 -10.86
N ALA A 11 3.98 1.04 -11.78
CA ALA A 11 4.04 2.39 -12.31
C ALA A 11 3.86 3.45 -11.19
N ALA A 12 2.93 3.24 -10.25
CA ALA A 12 2.75 4.12 -9.11
C ALA A 12 3.99 4.19 -8.20
N VAL A 13 4.70 3.07 -7.99
CA VAL A 13 6.00 3.06 -7.28
C VAL A 13 7.04 3.91 -8.00
N GLN A 14 7.16 3.77 -9.33
CA GLN A 14 8.11 4.55 -10.14
C GLN A 14 7.78 6.05 -10.09
N VAL A 15 6.49 6.41 -10.16
CA VAL A 15 6.05 7.80 -10.01
C VAL A 15 6.39 8.34 -8.62
N ALA A 16 6.10 7.59 -7.55
CA ALA A 16 6.46 8.00 -6.19
C ALA A 16 7.98 8.20 -6.03
N ARG A 17 8.79 7.34 -6.67
CA ARG A 17 10.24 7.48 -6.70
C ARG A 17 10.67 8.75 -7.44
N ALA A 18 10.09 9.02 -8.62
CA ALA A 18 10.38 10.22 -9.41
C ALA A 18 9.97 11.52 -8.67
N LEU A 19 8.92 11.46 -7.86
CA LEU A 19 8.48 12.55 -6.98
C LEU A 19 9.33 12.70 -5.71
N ASN A 20 10.38 11.89 -5.54
CA ASN A 20 11.26 11.89 -4.37
C ASN A 20 10.52 11.64 -3.04
N CYS A 21 9.49 10.79 -3.06
CA CYS A 21 8.87 10.34 -1.82
C CYS A 21 9.91 9.70 -0.91
N ARG A 22 10.02 10.19 0.34
CA ARG A 22 11.01 9.72 1.33
C ARG A 22 10.92 8.21 1.59
N GLN A 23 9.70 7.69 1.65
CA GLN A 23 9.43 6.28 1.92
C GLN A 23 8.33 5.81 0.97
N ILE A 24 8.57 4.66 0.35
CA ILE A 24 7.65 4.04 -0.60
C ILE A 24 7.46 2.60 -0.13
N ILE A 25 6.32 2.36 0.52
CA ILE A 25 5.92 1.03 0.99
C ILE A 25 5.11 0.36 -0.12
N ALA A 26 5.65 -0.70 -0.71
CA ALA A 26 4.99 -1.52 -1.70
C ALA A 26 4.39 -2.76 -1.04
N THR A 27 3.13 -3.08 -1.34
CA THR A 27 2.49 -4.32 -0.89
C THR A 27 2.15 -5.21 -2.08
N GLY A 28 2.28 -6.51 -1.89
CA GLY A 28 2.03 -7.50 -2.93
C GLY A 28 2.10 -8.92 -2.38
N ARG A 29 2.15 -9.89 -3.28
CA ARG A 29 2.33 -11.32 -2.99
C ARG A 29 3.47 -11.87 -3.83
N GLY A 30 4.20 -12.85 -3.30
CA GLY A 30 5.41 -13.41 -3.90
C GLY A 30 6.64 -12.52 -3.71
N SER A 31 7.58 -12.99 -2.90
CA SER A 31 8.82 -12.29 -2.55
C SER A 31 9.70 -12.02 -3.79
N GLU A 32 9.67 -12.90 -4.79
CA GLU A 32 10.36 -12.72 -6.07
C GLU A 32 9.80 -11.54 -6.87
N LYS A 33 8.47 -11.33 -6.86
CA LYS A 33 7.84 -10.19 -7.54
C LYS A 33 8.13 -8.90 -6.78
N LEU A 34 8.10 -8.93 -5.45
CA LEU A 34 8.44 -7.76 -4.63
C LEU A 34 9.92 -7.36 -4.78
N ALA A 35 10.83 -8.30 -4.99
CA ALA A 35 12.22 -8.00 -5.31
C ALA A 35 12.36 -7.18 -6.62
N VAL A 36 11.50 -7.43 -7.62
CA VAL A 36 11.44 -6.59 -8.82
C VAL A 36 10.95 -5.19 -8.48
N VAL A 37 9.90 -5.06 -7.66
CA VAL A 37 9.36 -3.75 -7.26
C VAL A 37 10.39 -2.93 -6.47
N ALA A 38 11.16 -3.56 -5.58
CA ALA A 38 12.24 -2.91 -4.84
C ALA A 38 13.28 -2.27 -5.77
N ARG A 39 13.69 -2.99 -6.83
CA ARG A 39 14.63 -2.48 -7.85
C ARG A 39 14.10 -1.25 -8.59
N HIS A 40 12.79 -1.04 -8.62
CA HIS A 40 12.14 0.10 -9.29
C HIS A 40 11.81 1.26 -8.36
N GLY A 41 12.23 1.21 -7.09
CA GLY A 41 12.22 2.37 -6.19
C GLY A 41 11.41 2.21 -4.92
N ALA A 42 10.76 1.06 -4.67
CA ALA A 42 10.17 0.83 -3.36
C ALA A 42 11.27 0.74 -2.29
N THR A 43 11.11 1.49 -1.20
CA THR A 43 12.08 1.51 -0.09
C THR A 43 11.76 0.47 0.97
N CYS A 44 10.54 -0.06 0.97
CA CYS A 44 10.07 -1.12 1.83
C CYS A 44 9.07 -1.97 1.03
N CYS A 45 9.18 -3.29 1.13
CA CYS A 45 8.25 -4.23 0.53
C CYS A 45 7.62 -5.07 1.63
N LEU A 46 6.29 -5.16 1.62
CA LEU A 46 5.51 -6.00 2.53
C LEU A 46 4.86 -7.13 1.72
N ASN A 47 5.24 -8.37 2.03
CA ASN A 47 4.60 -9.54 1.44
C ASN A 47 3.36 -9.89 2.24
N LEU A 48 2.18 -9.68 1.67
CA LEU A 48 0.90 -9.91 2.35
C LEU A 48 0.62 -11.39 2.65
N GLU A 49 1.43 -12.32 2.15
CA GLU A 49 1.39 -13.74 2.53
C GLU A 49 2.10 -14.01 3.86
N GLU A 50 3.00 -13.11 4.27
CA GLU A 50 3.83 -13.23 5.47
C GLU A 50 3.35 -12.29 6.59
N GLU A 51 2.61 -11.24 6.25
CA GLU A 51 2.10 -10.25 7.20
C GLU A 51 0.80 -10.69 7.87
N VAL A 52 0.77 -10.62 9.20
CA VAL A 52 -0.45 -10.90 10.00
C VAL A 52 -1.46 -9.75 9.91
N SER A 53 -0.99 -8.51 9.79
CA SER A 53 -1.85 -7.32 9.60
C SER A 53 -1.09 -6.21 8.90
N LEU A 54 -1.62 -5.75 7.77
CA LEU A 54 -1.05 -4.64 7.02
C LEU A 54 -1.09 -3.34 7.83
N ALA A 55 -2.15 -3.09 8.59
CA ALA A 55 -2.26 -1.87 9.40
C ALA A 55 -1.12 -1.76 10.43
N THR A 56 -0.81 -2.86 11.10
CA THR A 56 0.28 -2.94 12.08
C THR A 56 1.64 -2.78 11.39
N ALA A 57 1.85 -3.45 10.27
CA ALA A 57 3.09 -3.33 9.49
C ALA A 57 3.33 -1.88 9.02
N LEU A 58 2.29 -1.21 8.50
CA LEU A 58 2.37 0.20 8.08
C LEU A 58 2.74 1.12 9.25
N LYS A 59 2.12 0.92 10.43
CA LYS A 59 2.44 1.69 11.63
C LYS A 59 3.86 1.43 12.11
N ALA A 60 4.33 0.19 12.09
CA ALA A 60 5.72 -0.13 12.43
C ALA A 60 6.72 0.58 11.51
N GLN A 61 6.44 0.63 10.20
CA GLN A 61 7.29 1.31 9.22
C GLN A 61 7.26 2.84 9.33
N THR A 62 6.31 3.41 10.07
CA THR A 62 6.07 4.85 10.17
C THR A 62 6.16 5.37 11.61
N ASN A 63 6.81 4.63 12.51
CA ASN A 63 6.96 4.97 13.93
C ASN A 63 5.61 5.27 14.61
N GLY A 64 4.59 4.49 14.26
CA GLY A 64 3.23 4.62 14.79
C GLY A 64 2.38 5.72 14.13
N ARG A 65 2.96 6.59 13.30
CA ARG A 65 2.21 7.72 12.70
C ARG A 65 1.18 7.28 11.67
N GLY A 66 1.49 6.23 10.90
CA GLY A 66 0.74 5.84 9.71
C GLY A 66 1.24 6.52 8.43
N VAL A 67 0.73 6.05 7.29
CA VAL A 67 1.11 6.57 5.96
C VAL A 67 0.33 7.82 5.57
N ASP A 68 0.98 8.74 4.86
CA ASP A 68 0.36 10.00 4.41
C ASP A 68 -0.52 9.83 3.16
N VAL A 69 -0.21 8.83 2.34
CA VAL A 69 -0.93 8.54 1.09
C VAL A 69 -1.05 7.03 0.89
N VAL A 70 -2.25 6.57 0.55
CA VAL A 70 -2.52 5.21 0.07
C VAL A 70 -2.90 5.27 -1.41
N PHE A 71 -2.27 4.43 -2.21
CA PHE A 71 -2.66 4.17 -3.60
C PHE A 71 -3.16 2.73 -3.66
N ASP A 72 -4.43 2.52 -3.97
CA ASP A 72 -5.10 1.23 -3.85
C ASP A 72 -5.76 0.77 -5.17
N THR A 73 -5.30 -0.36 -5.69
CA THR A 73 -5.88 -1.04 -6.87
C THR A 73 -6.63 -2.33 -6.51
N ILE A 74 -6.69 -2.67 -5.23
CA ILE A 74 -7.12 -3.98 -4.72
C ILE A 74 -8.52 -3.91 -4.12
N GLY A 75 -8.81 -2.90 -3.30
CA GLY A 75 -10.05 -2.83 -2.53
C GLY A 75 -10.13 -3.89 -1.42
N GLY A 76 -11.36 -4.16 -0.95
CA GLY A 76 -11.64 -5.17 0.07
C GLY A 76 -10.83 -5.02 1.35
N GLU A 77 -10.37 -6.14 1.91
CA GLU A 77 -9.65 -6.17 3.19
C GLU A 77 -8.32 -5.41 3.16
N VAL A 78 -7.61 -5.45 2.04
CA VAL A 78 -6.35 -4.69 1.87
C VAL A 78 -6.61 -3.19 1.98
N PHE A 79 -7.72 -2.70 1.39
CA PHE A 79 -8.13 -1.31 1.55
C PHE A 79 -8.48 -0.98 2.99
N ASP A 80 -9.27 -1.84 3.66
CA ASP A 80 -9.68 -1.63 5.05
C ASP A 80 -8.47 -1.56 5.99
N GLU A 81 -7.51 -2.47 5.84
CA GLU A 81 -6.28 -2.44 6.64
C GLU A 81 -5.40 -1.24 6.30
N SER A 82 -5.31 -0.87 5.03
CA SER A 82 -4.55 0.32 4.62
C SER A 82 -5.14 1.58 5.23
N LEU A 83 -6.47 1.69 5.27
CA LEU A 83 -7.18 2.80 5.90
C LEU A 83 -6.84 2.91 7.39
N ARG A 84 -6.82 1.80 8.14
CA ARG A 84 -6.37 1.76 9.55
C ARG A 84 -4.89 2.13 9.73
N GLY A 85 -4.08 1.89 8.72
CA GLY A 85 -2.65 2.21 8.68
C GLY A 85 -2.33 3.64 8.27
N THR A 86 -3.33 4.47 7.96
CA THR A 86 -3.10 5.86 7.57
C THR A 86 -2.83 6.80 8.74
N ALA A 87 -2.09 7.87 8.45
CA ALA A 87 -1.95 9.01 9.34
C ALA A 87 -3.19 9.91 9.30
N TRP A 88 -3.34 10.75 10.32
CA TRP A 88 -4.37 11.79 10.31
C TRP A 88 -4.18 12.73 9.10
N GLY A 89 -5.27 13.02 8.39
CA GLY A 89 -5.25 13.87 7.20
C GLY A 89 -4.66 13.20 5.94
N ALA A 90 -4.43 11.89 5.97
CA ALA A 90 -3.93 11.15 4.82
C ALA A 90 -4.91 11.16 3.64
N ARG A 91 -4.36 10.94 2.45
CA ARG A 91 -5.13 10.80 1.21
C ARG A 91 -5.20 9.34 0.78
N VAL A 92 -6.40 8.83 0.56
CA VAL A 92 -6.60 7.45 0.09
C VAL A 92 -7.13 7.50 -1.34
N LEU A 93 -6.28 7.16 -2.30
CA LEU A 93 -6.60 7.12 -3.72
C LEU A 93 -7.01 5.70 -4.12
N VAL A 94 -8.31 5.52 -4.35
CA VAL A 94 -8.87 4.28 -4.90
C VAL A 94 -8.83 4.35 -6.42
N VAL A 95 -8.08 3.44 -7.03
CA VAL A 95 -7.89 3.34 -8.48
C VAL A 95 -8.57 2.10 -9.05
N GLY A 96 -8.74 1.05 -8.26
CA GLY A 96 -9.38 -0.19 -8.69
C GLY A 96 -9.74 -1.12 -7.54
N PHE A 97 -10.42 -2.21 -7.89
CA PHE A 97 -10.97 -3.19 -6.95
C PHE A 97 -10.68 -4.62 -7.45
N ALA A 98 -9.41 -4.96 -7.64
CA ALA A 98 -9.00 -6.28 -8.14
C ALA A 98 -9.45 -7.45 -7.25
N SER A 99 -9.79 -7.20 -5.98
CA SER A 99 -10.40 -8.20 -5.08
C SER A 99 -11.88 -8.50 -5.41
N GLY A 100 -12.52 -7.72 -6.28
CA GLY A 100 -13.95 -7.79 -6.56
C GLY A 100 -14.83 -7.10 -5.51
N LYS A 101 -14.26 -6.56 -4.43
CA LYS A 101 -14.99 -5.84 -3.39
C LYS A 101 -14.74 -4.34 -3.50
N HIS A 102 -15.83 -3.57 -3.62
CA HIS A 102 -15.76 -2.11 -3.60
C HIS A 102 -15.28 -1.62 -2.22
N PRO A 103 -14.42 -0.59 -2.18
CA PRO A 103 -14.08 0.07 -0.92
C PRO A 103 -15.31 0.69 -0.24
N SER A 104 -15.50 0.44 1.05
CA SER A 104 -16.57 1.02 1.86
C SER A 104 -16.00 1.67 3.11
N ILE A 105 -16.29 2.95 3.34
CA ILE A 105 -15.88 3.66 4.56
C ILE A 105 -17.12 3.79 5.45
N ARG A 106 -17.05 3.21 6.65
CA ARG A 106 -18.12 3.37 7.65
C ARG A 106 -17.95 4.71 8.37
N ALA A 107 -19.05 5.41 8.63
CA ALA A 107 -18.99 6.74 9.26
C ALA A 107 -18.55 6.71 10.74
N ASN A 108 -18.55 5.53 11.38
CA ASN A 108 -18.14 5.30 12.77
C ASN A 108 -16.86 4.46 12.88
N TYR A 109 -15.95 4.63 11.92
CA TYR A 109 -14.73 3.84 11.78
C TYR A 109 -13.69 4.12 12.86
#